data_AF-A0A2H0TZA9-F1
#
_entry.id   AF-A0A2H0TZA9-F1
#
_cell.length_a   1.000
_cell.length_b   1.000
_cell.length_c   1.000
_cell.angle_alpha   90.00
_cell.angle_beta   90.00
_cell.angle_gamma   90.00
#
_symmetry.space_group_name_H-M   'P 1'
#
loop_
_entity.id
_entity.type
_entity.pdbx_description
1 polymer ?
#
loop_
_entity_poly.entity_id
_entity_poly.type
_entity_poly.pdbx_seq_one_letter_code
_entity_poly.pdbx_strand_id
1 'polypeptide(L)'
;MSKRRFNKEQIEQLVNNQNVSKCSEKAITYNKEFKIRAVREYQKGLSSRQIFKEAGLDIDLVGKYSAKNCVMDWVKLYKVKGIDSLSVETRDRYGGRPKTKWSTDADKIKYLEAKVAYLKAENDFLAKLRAKKAE
;
A
#
# COMPACT_ATOMS: atom_id res chain seq x y z
N MET A 1 -9.95 -4.68 -14.20
CA MET A 1 -8.80 -5.39 -13.57
C MET A 1 -8.12 -6.21 -14.65
N SER A 2 -6.83 -5.99 -14.88
CA SER A 2 -6.07 -6.85 -15.82
C SER A 2 -6.08 -8.28 -15.30
N LYS A 3 -6.41 -9.25 -16.15
CA LYS A 3 -6.35 -10.69 -15.82
C LYS A 3 -4.94 -11.27 -16.04
N ARG A 4 -3.95 -10.43 -16.35
CA ARG A 4 -2.57 -10.85 -16.60
C ARG A 4 -1.98 -11.52 -15.36
N ARG A 5 -1.28 -12.64 -15.57
CA ARG A 5 -0.44 -13.28 -14.57
C ARG A 5 0.98 -13.37 -15.07
N PHE A 6 1.94 -13.19 -14.17
CA PHE A 6 3.36 -13.36 -14.43
C PHE A 6 3.73 -14.84 -14.25
N ASN A 7 4.55 -15.37 -15.16
CA ASN A 7 5.16 -16.69 -14.99
C ASN A 7 6.38 -16.59 -14.05
N LYS A 8 7.01 -17.72 -13.71
CA LYS A 8 8.17 -17.74 -12.80
C LYS A 8 9.36 -16.95 -13.34
N GLU A 9 9.70 -17.12 -14.62
CA GLU A 9 10.81 -16.43 -15.28
C GLU A 9 10.63 -14.90 -15.29
N GLN A 10 9.42 -14.44 -15.57
CA GLN A 10 9.05 -13.03 -15.55
C GLN A 10 9.12 -12.45 -14.14
N ILE A 11 8.71 -13.23 -13.13
CA ILE A 11 8.83 -12.83 -11.73
C ILE A 11 10.30 -12.68 -11.35
N GLU A 12 11.16 -13.63 -11.71
CA GLU A 12 12.61 -13.56 -11.45
C GLU A 12 13.26 -12.37 -12.16
N GLN A 13 12.92 -12.15 -13.44
CA GLN A 13 13.41 -11.00 -14.19
C GLN A 13 13.00 -9.67 -13.55
N LEU A 14 11.75 -9.56 -13.08
CA LEU A 14 11.25 -8.34 -12.42
C LEU A 14 11.88 -8.14 -11.04
N VAL A 15 12.07 -9.21 -10.26
CA VAL A 15 12.67 -9.14 -8.91
C VAL A 15 14.16 -8.77 -8.97
N ASN A 16 14.86 -9.18 -10.03
CA ASN A 16 16.26 -8.79 -10.24
C ASN A 16 16.46 -7.30 -10.54
N ASN A 17 15.41 -6.56 -10.87
CA ASN A 17 15.50 -5.11 -11.09
C ASN A 17 15.51 -4.34 -9.75
N GLN A 18 16.51 -3.47 -9.56
CA GLN A 18 16.67 -2.64 -8.36
C GLN A 18 15.45 -1.75 -8.02
N ASN A 19 14.58 -1.45 -8.98
CA ASN A 19 13.39 -0.62 -8.77
C ASN A 19 12.18 -1.41 -8.25
N VAL A 20 12.24 -2.74 -8.23
CA VAL A 20 11.20 -3.64 -7.75
C VAL A 20 11.56 -4.13 -6.35
N SER A 21 10.58 -4.06 -5.44
CA SER A 21 10.70 -4.58 -4.08
C SER A 21 10.29 -6.05 -4.00
N LYS A 22 9.15 -6.38 -4.62
CA LYS A 22 8.58 -7.72 -4.62
C LYS A 22 7.69 -7.90 -5.84
N CYS A 23 7.77 -9.05 -6.49
CA CYS A 23 6.83 -9.44 -7.53
C CYS A 23 6.06 -10.69 -7.08
N SER A 24 4.76 -10.70 -7.36
CA SER A 24 3.87 -11.85 -7.22
C SER A 24 3.26 -12.16 -8.58
N GLU A 25 2.61 -13.32 -8.72
CA GLU A 25 1.91 -13.68 -9.97
C GLU A 25 0.94 -12.61 -10.47
N LYS A 26 0.37 -11.78 -9.58
CA LYS A 26 -0.71 -10.84 -9.90
C LYS A 26 -0.30 -9.37 -9.81
N ALA A 27 0.78 -9.07 -9.11
CA ALA A 27 1.13 -7.68 -8.78
C ALA A 27 2.62 -7.49 -8.55
N ILE A 28 3.10 -6.31 -8.98
CA ILE A 28 4.45 -5.81 -8.75
C ILE A 28 4.37 -4.76 -7.64
N THR A 29 5.32 -4.82 -6.71
CA THR A 29 5.52 -3.85 -5.65
C THR A 29 6.84 -3.14 -5.92
N TYR A 30 6.79 -1.82 -6.06
CA TYR A 30 7.95 -1.00 -6.40
C TYR A 30 8.59 -0.38 -5.17
N ASN A 31 9.90 -0.15 -5.24
CA ASN A 31 10.67 0.49 -4.18
C ASN A 31 10.23 1.95 -3.97
N LYS A 32 10.29 2.42 -2.73
CA LYS A 32 9.94 3.79 -2.34
C LYS A 32 10.75 4.83 -3.13
N GLU A 33 12.03 4.56 -3.33
CA GLU A 33 12.95 5.46 -4.05
C GLU A 33 12.57 5.60 -5.52
N PHE A 34 12.18 4.49 -6.15
CA PHE A 34 11.70 4.51 -7.53
C PHE A 34 10.40 5.31 -7.66
N LYS A 35 9.44 5.10 -6.75
CA LYS A 35 8.17 5.86 -6.74
C LYS A 35 8.42 7.38 -6.66
N ILE A 36 9.32 7.81 -5.77
CA ILE A 36 9.68 9.22 -5.60
C ILE A 36 10.35 9.77 -6.87
N ARG A 37 11.32 9.03 -7.42
CA ARG A 37 12.02 9.41 -8.65
C ARG A 37 11.07 9.54 -9.84
N ALA A 38 10.18 8.57 -10.01
CA ALA A 38 9.18 8.55 -11.06
C ALA A 38 8.24 9.77 -10.99
N VAL A 39 7.80 10.17 -9.79
CA VAL A 39 6.97 11.38 -9.64
C VAL A 39 7.74 12.64 -10.03
N ARG A 40 9.01 12.76 -9.63
CA ARG A 40 9.87 13.91 -9.99
C ARG A 40 10.10 13.99 -11.49
N GLU A 41 10.44 12.88 -12.14
CA GLU A 41 10.66 12.82 -13.59
C GLU A 41 9.39 13.10 -14.38
N TYR A 42 8.25 12.61 -13.89
CA TYR A 42 6.96 12.90 -14.51
C TYR A 42 6.61 14.39 -14.42
N GLN A 43 6.91 15.05 -13.31
CA GLN A 43 6.74 16.51 -13.16
C GLN A 43 7.67 17.32 -14.08
N LYS A 44 8.84 16.77 -14.43
CA LYS A 44 9.76 17.35 -15.43
C LYS A 44 9.28 17.15 -16.88
N GLY A 45 8.18 16.43 -17.10
CA GLY A 45 7.60 16.20 -18.42
C GLY A 45 7.96 14.86 -19.05
N LEU A 46 8.68 13.96 -18.36
CA LEU A 46 8.93 12.62 -18.88
C LEU A 46 7.64 11.79 -18.88
N SER A 47 7.45 11.00 -19.93
CA SER A 47 6.33 10.06 -20.00
C SER A 47 6.57 8.86 -19.06
N SER A 48 5.49 8.29 -18.53
CA SER A 48 5.57 7.06 -17.72
C SER A 48 6.29 5.91 -18.43
N ARG A 49 6.22 5.88 -19.77
CA ARG A 49 6.93 4.91 -20.61
C ARG A 49 8.44 5.12 -20.54
N GLN A 50 8.91 6.37 -20.67
CA GLN A 50 10.34 6.70 -20.57
C GLN A 50 10.89 6.38 -19.19
N ILE A 51 10.17 6.78 -18.13
CA ILE A 51 10.56 6.53 -16.73
C ILE A 51 10.79 5.03 -16.48
N PHE A 52 9.88 4.18 -16.95
CA PHE A 52 10.02 2.73 -16.79
C PHE A 52 11.17 2.17 -17.66
N LYS A 53 11.34 2.66 -18.88
CA LYS A 53 12.43 2.25 -19.76
C LYS A 53 13.80 2.61 -19.18
N GLU A 54 13.96 3.82 -18.65
CA GLU A 54 15.18 4.31 -18.00
C GLU A 54 15.48 3.56 -16.70
N ALA A 55 14.43 3.09 -16.01
CA ALA A 55 14.53 2.21 -14.85
C ALA A 55 14.85 0.74 -15.20
N GLY A 56 15.08 0.41 -16.47
CA GLY A 56 15.34 -0.96 -16.93
C GLY A 56 14.13 -1.89 -16.78
N LEU A 57 12.92 -1.34 -16.68
CA LEU A 57 11.68 -2.11 -16.62
C LEU A 57 11.06 -2.19 -18.01
N ASP A 58 11.00 -3.41 -18.53
CA ASP A 58 10.34 -3.65 -19.80
C ASP A 58 8.82 -3.36 -19.67
N ILE A 59 8.34 -2.42 -20.47
CA ILE A 59 6.95 -1.98 -20.49
C ILE A 59 6.04 -3.08 -21.05
N ASP A 60 6.54 -3.94 -21.93
CA ASP A 60 5.76 -5.03 -22.50
C ASP A 60 5.56 -6.14 -21.46
N LEU A 61 6.59 -6.36 -20.63
CA LEU A 61 6.56 -7.23 -19.45
C LEU A 61 5.59 -6.70 -18.38
N VAL A 62 5.78 -5.46 -17.91
CA VAL A 62 4.95 -4.83 -16.86
C VAL A 62 3.51 -4.57 -17.35
N GLY A 63 3.35 -4.28 -18.63
CA GLY A 63 2.12 -3.89 -19.29
C GLY A 63 2.01 -2.37 -19.44
N LYS A 64 1.78 -1.92 -20.68
CA LYS A 64 1.67 -0.50 -21.07
C LYS A 64 0.72 0.32 -20.19
N TYR A 65 -0.47 -0.21 -19.91
CA TYR A 65 -1.46 0.46 -19.07
C TYR A 65 -1.07 0.45 -17.59
N SER A 66 -0.39 -0.61 -17.13
CA SER A 66 0.09 -0.72 -15.76
C SER A 66 1.11 0.38 -15.44
N ALA A 67 2.12 0.58 -16.29
CA ALA A 67 3.14 1.61 -16.10
C ALA A 67 2.54 3.02 -16.04
N LYS A 68 1.63 3.34 -16.98
CA LYS A 68 0.92 4.63 -16.99
C LYS A 68 0.11 4.84 -15.71
N ASN A 69 -0.71 3.85 -15.34
CA ASN A 69 -1.57 3.95 -14.16
C ASN A 69 -0.76 4.08 -12.87
N CYS A 70 0.31 3.31 -12.70
CA CYS A 70 1.18 3.40 -11.53
C CYS A 70 1.73 4.81 -11.33
N VAL A 71 2.30 5.42 -12.37
CA VAL A 71 2.85 6.78 -12.25
C VAL A 71 1.75 7.80 -11.97
N MET A 72 0.60 7.70 -12.65
CA MET A 72 -0.53 8.60 -12.39
C MET A 72 -1.05 8.48 -10.96
N ASP A 73 -1.13 7.26 -10.42
CA ASP A 73 -1.58 7.02 -9.05
C ASP A 73 -0.58 7.60 -8.04
N TRP A 74 0.73 7.44 -8.26
CA TRP A 74 1.75 8.05 -7.41
C TRP A 74 1.71 9.57 -7.46
N VAL A 75 1.55 10.16 -8.64
CA VAL A 75 1.45 11.62 -8.80
C VAL A 75 0.21 12.16 -8.10
N LYS A 76 -0.95 11.48 -8.20
CA LYS A 76 -2.17 11.85 -7.47
C LYS A 76 -1.95 11.76 -5.97
N LEU A 77 -1.37 10.66 -5.49
CA LEU A 77 -1.11 10.44 -4.09
C LEU A 77 -0.17 11.53 -3.52
N TYR A 78 0.89 11.84 -4.25
CA TYR A 78 1.82 12.92 -3.96
C TYR A 78 1.12 14.29 -3.87
N LYS A 79 0.24 14.61 -4.83
CA LYS A 79 -0.51 15.88 -4.83
C LYS A 79 -1.42 16.04 -3.62
N VAL A 80 -2.01 14.95 -3.11
CA VAL A 80 -2.97 14.99 -2.00
C VAL A 80 -2.27 14.91 -0.63
N LYS A 81 -1.22 14.11 -0.50
CA LYS A 81 -0.64 13.73 0.81
C LYS A 81 0.88 13.96 0.94
N GLY A 82 1.53 14.51 -0.09
CA GLY A 82 2.98 14.79 -0.07
C GLY A 82 3.89 13.57 -0.25
N ILE A 83 5.21 13.76 -0.07
CA ILE A 83 6.24 12.73 -0.30
C ILE A 83 6.06 11.51 0.60
N ASP A 84 5.75 11.74 1.88
CA ASP A 84 5.70 10.68 2.89
C ASP A 84 4.71 9.58 2.49
N SER A 85 3.62 9.96 1.82
CA SER A 85 2.61 9.03 1.32
C SER A 85 3.14 7.99 0.33
N LEU A 86 4.20 8.29 -0.43
CA LEU A 86 4.81 7.35 -1.40
C LEU A 86 5.68 6.29 -0.73
N SER A 87 6.14 6.55 0.49
CA SER A 87 6.95 5.62 1.29
C SER A 87 6.09 4.58 2.02
N VAL A 88 4.80 4.87 2.15
CA VAL A 88 3.83 4.08 2.90
C VAL A 88 3.27 2.96 2.03
N GLU A 89 3.66 1.71 2.31
CA GLU A 89 2.89 0.55 1.85
C GLU A 89 1.65 0.40 2.73
N THR A 90 0.47 0.50 2.11
CA THR A 90 -0.83 0.48 2.80
C THR A 90 -1.46 -0.90 2.87
N ARG A 91 -1.00 -1.84 2.03
CA ARG A 91 -1.59 -3.17 1.91
C ARG A 91 -1.60 -3.95 3.23
N ASP A 92 -0.62 -3.71 4.09
CA ASP A 92 -0.50 -4.40 5.39
C ASP A 92 -1.02 -3.57 6.57
N ARG A 93 -1.46 -2.32 6.34
CA ARG A 93 -1.85 -1.40 7.43
C ARG A 93 -3.32 -1.36 7.75
N TYR A 94 -4.16 -1.64 6.77
CA TYR A 94 -5.60 -1.65 7.00
C TYR A 94 -5.98 -3.00 7.58
N GLY A 95 -6.27 -3.01 8.88
CA GLY A 95 -6.87 -4.14 9.55
C GLY A 95 -8.13 -4.55 8.78
N GLY A 96 -8.13 -5.78 8.27
CA GLY A 96 -9.26 -6.32 7.54
C GLY A 96 -10.53 -6.37 8.40
N ARG A 97 -11.60 -6.90 7.81
CA ARG A 97 -12.84 -7.15 8.56
C ARG A 97 -12.52 -7.89 9.87
N PRO A 98 -13.02 -7.44 11.03
CA PRO A 98 -12.79 -8.11 12.30
C PRO A 98 -13.12 -9.60 12.23
N LYS A 99 -12.27 -10.44 12.83
CA LYS A 99 -12.44 -11.89 12.84
C LYS A 99 -13.73 -12.25 13.58
N THR A 100 -14.64 -12.98 12.92
CA THR A 100 -15.92 -13.42 13.51
C THR A 100 -15.95 -14.90 13.88
N LYS A 101 -15.04 -15.70 13.32
CA LYS A 101 -14.91 -17.15 13.60
C LYS A 101 -13.59 -17.43 14.30
N TRP A 102 -13.64 -18.21 15.38
CA TRP A 102 -12.47 -18.55 16.21
C TRP A 102 -12.15 -20.03 16.08
N SER A 103 -10.86 -20.37 16.09
CA SER A 103 -10.43 -21.78 16.02
C SER A 103 -10.39 -22.43 17.39
N THR A 104 -10.20 -21.64 18.45
CA THR A 104 -10.14 -22.08 19.84
C THR A 104 -10.87 -21.07 20.72
N ASP A 105 -11.37 -21.54 21.87
CA ASP A 105 -12.01 -20.67 22.85
C ASP A 105 -11.00 -19.73 23.53
N ALA A 106 -9.75 -20.17 23.71
CA ALA A 106 -8.68 -19.33 24.25
C ALA A 106 -8.42 -18.09 23.40
N ASP A 107 -8.37 -18.24 22.06
CA ASP A 107 -8.22 -17.10 21.15
C ASP A 107 -9.40 -16.13 21.22
N LYS A 108 -10.62 -16.68 21.36
CA LYS A 108 -11.84 -15.90 21.50
C LYS A 108 -11.83 -15.09 22.81
N ILE A 109 -11.46 -15.73 23.93
CA ILE A 109 -11.38 -15.07 25.24
C ILE A 109 -10.36 -13.93 25.18
N LYS A 110 -9.14 -14.20 24.71
CA LYS A 110 -8.09 -13.18 24.58
C LYS A 110 -8.53 -11.97 23.76
N TYR A 111 -9.23 -12.20 22.64
CA TYR A 111 -9.78 -11.12 21.83
C TYR A 111 -10.88 -10.33 22.56
N LEU A 112 -11.81 -11.02 23.23
CA LEU A 112 -12.89 -10.38 23.98
C LEU A 112 -12.36 -9.55 25.15
N GLU A 113 -11.36 -10.04 25.87
CA GLU A 113 -10.68 -9.30 26.95
C GLU A 113 -10.05 -8.02 26.43
N ALA A 114 -9.29 -8.08 25.34
CA ALA A 114 -8.70 -6.91 24.70
C ALA A 114 -9.77 -5.91 24.24
N LYS A 115 -10.88 -6.40 23.69
CA LYS A 115 -12.02 -5.57 23.27
C LYS A 115 -12.70 -4.88 24.45
N VAL A 116 -12.91 -5.59 25.55
CA VAL A 116 -13.49 -5.02 26.77
C VAL A 116 -12.57 -3.94 27.36
N ALA A 117 -11.26 -4.18 27.41
CA ALA A 117 -10.29 -3.20 27.89
C ALA A 117 -10.30 -1.92 27.03
N TYR A 118 -10.30 -2.07 25.70
CA TYR A 118 -10.39 -0.94 24.77
C TYR A 118 -11.68 -0.13 24.97
N LEU A 119 -12.84 -0.80 25.04
CA LEU A 119 -14.13 -0.13 25.23
C LEU A 119 -14.24 0.60 26.57
N LYS A 120 -13.63 0.05 27.64
CA LYS A 120 -13.55 0.73 28.94
C LYS A 120 -12.73 2.03 28.83
N ALA A 121 -11.55 1.96 28.22
CA ALA A 121 -10.71 3.14 28.02
C ALA A 121 -11.40 4.22 27.17
N GLU A 122 -12.13 3.82 26.13
CA GLU A 122 -12.90 4.75 25.30
C GLU A 122 -14.06 5.39 26.07
N ASN A 123 -14.80 4.61 26.88
CA ASN A 123 -15.86 5.16 27.73
C ASN A 123 -15.32 6.15 28.77
N ASP A 124 -14.17 5.84 29.41
CA ASP A 124 -13.53 6.73 30.37
C ASP A 124 -13.10 8.04 29.70
N PHE A 125 -12.56 7.97 28.48
CA PHE A 125 -12.22 9.14 27.68
C PHE A 125 -13.45 9.97 27.32
N LEU A 126 -14.53 9.34 26.87
CA LEU A 126 -15.79 10.01 26.54
C LEU A 126 -16.44 10.65 27.79
N ALA A 127 -16.36 10.00 28.94
CA ALA A 127 -16.84 10.55 30.21
C ALA A 127 -16.08 11.84 30.58
N LYS A 128 -14.74 11.84 30.44
CA LYS A 128 -13.91 13.04 30.65
C LYS A 128 -14.27 14.18 29.68
N LEU A 129 -14.52 13.87 28.41
CA LEU A 129 -14.96 14.86 27.42
C LEU A 129 -16.33 15.45 27.75
N ARG A 130 -17.28 14.64 28.26
CA ARG A 130 -18.60 15.11 28.68
C ARG A 130 -18.52 16.02 29.89
N ALA A 131 -17.70 15.66 30.89
CA ALA A 131 -17.48 16.48 32.07
C ALA A 131 -16.94 17.88 31.71
N LYS A 132 -15.93 17.95 30.83
CA LYS A 132 -15.36 19.21 30.34
C LYS A 132 -16.31 20.09 29.50
N LYS A 133 -17.39 19.53 28.96
CA LYS A 133 -18.41 20.29 28.21
C LYS A 133 -19.53 20.82 29.09
N ALA A 134 -19.64 20.34 30.33
CA ALA A 134 -20.65 20.74 31.28
C ALA A 134 -20.18 21.88 32.21
N GLU A 135 -18.88 22.19 32.19
CA GLU A 135 -18.28 23.42 32.74
C GLU A 135 -18.42 24.58 31.74
#